data_AF-A0A6B3IEA2-F1
#
_entry.id   AF-A0A6B3IEA2-F1
#
_cell.length_a   1.000
_cell.length_b   1.000
_cell.length_c   1.000
_cell.angle_alpha   90.00
_cell.angle_beta   90.00
_cell.angle_gamma   90.00
#
_symmetry.space_group_name_H-M   'P 1'
#
loop_
_entity.id
_entity.type
_entity.pdbx_description
1 polymer ?
#
loop_
_entity_poly.entity_id
_entity_poly.type
_entity_poly.pdbx_seq_one_letter_code
_entity_poly.pdbx_strand_id
1 'polypeptide(L)'
;MTGVEILPDSSQTQAAKRVPGWLTTATDHRIELWRSGFNGVPSAHGAQFAELNANQVSTLYQDLPSAPGTTLYWRLYHRGRQGNDTMALDIGAPGSAVEQRRFTDGTTAWGYYTGTYTVPAGQVLTRFAFRSISAAGGNQGIGNFLDGIFFGTAPYVELTKTAVPTGPLEVGDTVTYRVTAKNEGGGAAESLVLTDVIPQGTTYLPGSLRVVDGP
;
A
#
# COMPACT_ATOMS: atom_id res chain seq x y z
N MET A 1 12.84 7.69 -24.10
CA MET A 1 12.64 6.64 -23.08
C MET A 1 11.22 6.13 -23.24
N THR A 2 11.00 4.82 -23.30
CA THR A 2 9.64 4.26 -23.39
C THR A 2 8.87 4.59 -22.11
N GLY A 3 7.62 5.04 -22.22
CA GLY A 3 6.77 5.31 -21.06
C GLY A 3 6.15 4.05 -20.44
N VAL A 4 6.46 2.89 -21.02
CA VAL A 4 6.02 1.55 -20.61
C VAL A 4 7.23 0.66 -20.38
N GLU A 5 7.12 -0.20 -19.37
CA GLU A 5 8.04 -1.29 -19.10
C GLU A 5 7.27 -2.60 -18.88
N ILE A 6 7.66 -3.68 -19.56
CA ILE A 6 7.08 -5.02 -19.35
C ILE A 6 8.11 -5.87 -18.63
N LEU A 7 7.83 -6.19 -17.37
CA LEU A 7 8.73 -6.94 -16.50
C LEU A 7 8.15 -8.31 -16.19
N PRO A 8 9.00 -9.32 -15.97
CA PRO A 8 8.51 -10.56 -15.41
C PRO A 8 8.02 -10.36 -13.97
N ASP A 9 7.09 -11.21 -13.55
CA ASP A 9 6.59 -11.25 -12.18
C ASP A 9 7.64 -11.82 -11.20
N SER A 10 7.28 -11.84 -9.92
CA SER A 10 8.20 -12.24 -8.85
C SER A 10 8.57 -13.73 -8.84
N SER A 11 7.84 -14.59 -9.59
CA SER A 11 8.17 -16.02 -9.73
C SER A 11 9.42 -16.27 -10.58
N GLN A 12 9.76 -15.32 -11.45
CA GLN A 12 10.91 -15.42 -12.35
C GLN A 12 12.20 -15.01 -11.64
N THR A 13 12.65 -15.83 -10.70
CA THR A 13 13.77 -15.52 -9.80
C THR A 13 15.13 -15.38 -10.49
N GLN A 14 15.27 -15.92 -11.70
CA GLN A 14 16.49 -15.80 -12.52
C GLN A 14 16.55 -14.49 -13.32
N ALA A 15 15.44 -13.74 -13.41
CA ALA A 15 15.42 -12.48 -14.14
C ALA A 15 16.17 -11.38 -13.37
N ALA A 16 17.06 -10.67 -14.08
CA ALA A 16 17.84 -9.56 -13.52
C ALA A 16 16.97 -8.41 -13.01
N LYS A 17 15.80 -8.21 -13.62
CA LYS A 17 14.78 -7.24 -13.20
C LYS A 17 13.40 -7.91 -13.27
N ARG A 18 12.58 -7.70 -12.23
CA ARG A 18 11.22 -8.23 -12.07
C ARG A 18 10.40 -7.29 -11.21
N VAL A 19 9.08 -7.46 -11.18
CA VAL A 19 8.21 -6.71 -10.25
C VAL A 19 8.24 -7.37 -8.87
N PRO A 20 8.86 -6.75 -7.85
CA PRO A 20 9.05 -7.42 -6.56
C PRO A 20 7.72 -7.67 -5.84
N GLY A 21 7.54 -8.88 -5.32
CA GLY A 21 6.36 -9.26 -4.52
C GLY A 21 5.05 -9.40 -5.29
N TRP A 22 5.02 -9.14 -6.61
CA TRP A 22 3.82 -9.26 -7.44
C TRP A 22 3.86 -10.53 -8.27
N LEU A 23 2.72 -11.22 -8.39
CA LEU A 23 2.55 -12.40 -9.23
C LEU A 23 1.42 -12.16 -10.22
N THR A 24 1.47 -12.86 -11.36
CA THR A 24 0.40 -12.82 -12.35
C THR A 24 -0.05 -14.22 -12.73
N THR A 25 -1.34 -14.37 -13.08
CA THR A 25 -1.83 -15.59 -13.75
C THR A 25 -1.63 -15.56 -15.26
N ALA A 26 -1.08 -14.48 -15.82
CA ALA A 26 -0.72 -14.41 -17.22
C ALA A 26 0.29 -15.52 -17.56
N THR A 27 0.03 -16.25 -18.63
CA THR A 27 0.84 -17.40 -19.08
C THR A 27 2.28 -17.05 -19.46
N ASP A 28 2.55 -15.78 -19.76
CA ASP A 28 3.88 -15.25 -20.08
C ASP A 28 4.61 -14.69 -18.85
N HIS A 29 3.96 -14.71 -17.68
CA HIS A 29 4.45 -14.16 -16.41
C HIS A 29 4.87 -12.68 -16.52
N ARG A 30 4.24 -11.90 -17.40
CA ARG A 30 4.58 -10.49 -17.60
C ARG A 30 3.60 -9.55 -16.91
N ILE A 31 4.14 -8.45 -16.42
CA ILE A 31 3.43 -7.34 -15.81
C ILE A 31 3.85 -6.06 -16.54
N GLU A 32 2.88 -5.32 -17.04
CA GLU A 32 3.08 -4.04 -17.71
C GLU A 32 2.97 -2.90 -16.69
N LEU A 33 3.99 -2.03 -16.67
CA LEU A 33 4.07 -0.86 -15.82
C LEU A 33 4.17 0.39 -16.68
N TRP A 34 3.33 1.38 -16.39
CA TRP A 34 3.32 2.68 -17.06
C TRP A 34 3.94 3.71 -16.15
N ARG A 35 4.85 4.53 -16.69
CA ARG A 35 5.32 5.73 -16.02
C ARG A 35 4.20 6.77 -15.96
N SER A 36 4.14 7.51 -14.86
CA SER A 36 3.21 8.62 -14.69
C SER A 36 3.32 9.61 -15.85
N GLY A 37 2.17 9.98 -16.42
CA GLY A 37 2.06 10.93 -17.53
C GLY A 37 2.20 10.29 -18.92
N PHE A 38 2.55 9.00 -19.04
CA PHE A 38 2.58 8.34 -20.34
C PHE A 38 1.17 8.31 -20.96
N ASN A 39 1.07 8.69 -22.24
CA ASN A 39 -0.21 8.94 -22.94
C ASN A 39 -1.18 9.87 -22.19
N GLY A 40 -0.66 10.81 -21.40
CA GLY A 40 -1.47 11.77 -20.65
C GLY A 40 -2.17 11.18 -19.42
N VAL A 41 -1.82 9.96 -18.99
CA VAL A 41 -2.41 9.33 -17.81
C VAL A 41 -1.47 9.50 -16.61
N PRO A 42 -1.78 10.38 -15.64
CA PRO A 42 -1.01 10.47 -14.41
C PRO A 42 -1.23 9.24 -13.52
N SER A 43 -0.19 8.80 -12.80
CA SER A 43 -0.36 7.88 -11.66
C SER A 43 -1.23 8.50 -10.58
N ALA A 44 -1.99 7.68 -9.86
CA ALA A 44 -2.69 8.10 -8.65
C ALA A 44 -1.72 8.25 -7.47
N HIS A 45 -0.66 7.42 -7.44
CA HIS A 45 0.36 7.45 -6.40
C HIS A 45 1.76 7.14 -6.96
N GLY A 46 2.79 7.78 -6.42
CA GLY A 46 4.16 7.55 -6.86
C GLY A 46 4.40 7.89 -8.33
N ALA A 47 5.33 7.17 -8.97
CA ALA A 47 5.82 7.50 -10.31
C ALA A 47 5.35 6.54 -11.42
N GLN A 48 4.58 5.51 -11.09
CA GLN A 48 4.15 4.47 -12.04
C GLN A 48 2.88 3.75 -11.56
N PHE A 49 2.19 3.10 -12.48
CA PHE A 49 1.02 2.24 -12.20
C PHE A 49 1.07 0.98 -13.08
N ALA A 50 0.29 -0.04 -12.75
CA ALA A 50 0.24 -1.29 -13.48
C ALA A 50 -0.96 -1.34 -14.45
N GLU A 51 -0.78 -2.02 -15.58
CA GLU A 51 -1.88 -2.51 -16.40
C GLU A 51 -2.14 -3.99 -16.08
N LEU A 52 -3.37 -4.29 -15.69
CA LEU A 52 -3.75 -5.63 -15.25
C LEU A 52 -3.80 -6.64 -16.42
N ASN A 53 -4.21 -6.18 -17.60
CA ASN A 53 -4.48 -7.03 -18.77
C ASN A 53 -3.30 -7.15 -19.74
N ALA A 54 -2.06 -6.95 -19.31
CA ALA A 54 -0.88 -6.94 -20.18
C ALA A 54 -0.83 -8.16 -21.13
N ASN A 55 -1.02 -7.94 -22.43
CA ASN A 55 -1.10 -8.94 -23.52
C ASN A 55 -2.28 -9.95 -23.45
N GLN A 56 -2.86 -10.18 -22.27
CA GLN A 56 -3.96 -11.12 -22.05
C GLN A 56 -4.73 -10.80 -20.77
N VAL A 57 -5.99 -11.25 -20.69
CA VAL A 57 -6.77 -11.20 -19.45
C VAL A 57 -6.05 -11.99 -18.37
N SER A 58 -5.77 -11.34 -17.23
CA SER A 58 -5.04 -11.96 -16.14
C SER A 58 -5.49 -11.44 -14.77
N THR A 59 -4.88 -11.99 -13.73
CA THR A 59 -5.01 -11.56 -12.35
C THR A 59 -3.65 -11.18 -11.82
N LEU A 60 -3.50 -9.97 -11.27
CA LEU A 60 -2.35 -9.60 -10.44
C LEU A 60 -2.66 -9.92 -8.98
N TYR A 61 -1.70 -10.44 -8.23
CA TYR A 61 -1.92 -10.76 -6.83
C TYR A 61 -0.65 -10.73 -5.97
N GLN A 62 -0.87 -10.66 -4.67
CA GLN A 62 0.12 -10.93 -3.64
C GLN A 62 -0.44 -11.94 -2.62
N ASP A 63 0.43 -12.81 -2.12
CA ASP A 63 0.12 -13.70 -1.00
C ASP A 63 0.91 -13.21 0.22
N LEU A 64 0.21 -12.85 1.30
CA LEU A 64 0.82 -12.28 2.50
C LEU A 64 0.46 -13.12 3.74
N PRO A 65 1.44 -13.41 4.62
CA PRO A 65 1.16 -14.04 5.91
C PRO A 65 0.11 -13.26 6.68
N SER A 66 -0.80 -13.97 7.33
CA SER A 66 -1.91 -13.38 8.06
C SER A 66 -2.23 -14.18 9.32
N ALA A 67 -2.76 -13.54 10.35
CA ALA A 67 -3.22 -14.24 11.55
C ALA A 67 -4.76 -14.37 11.55
N PRO A 68 -5.32 -15.57 11.82
CA PRO A 68 -6.76 -15.76 11.95
C PRO A 68 -7.42 -14.76 12.90
N GLY A 69 -8.59 -14.26 12.55
CA GLY A 69 -9.34 -13.25 13.30
C GLY A 69 -8.83 -11.80 13.14
N THR A 70 -7.67 -11.60 12.51
CA THR A 70 -7.15 -10.24 12.27
C THR A 70 -8.00 -9.52 11.24
N THR A 71 -8.31 -8.25 11.48
CA THR A 71 -8.88 -7.36 10.47
C THR A 71 -7.76 -6.74 9.64
N LEU A 72 -7.76 -7.03 8.35
CA LEU A 72 -6.91 -6.41 7.36
C LEU A 72 -7.66 -5.25 6.70
N TYR A 73 -6.94 -4.20 6.37
CA TYR A 73 -7.40 -3.01 5.68
C TYR A 73 -6.80 -3.03 4.28
N TRP A 74 -7.58 -2.62 3.30
CA TRP A 74 -7.10 -2.47 1.94
C TRP A 74 -7.49 -1.13 1.34
N ARG A 75 -6.66 -0.65 0.41
CA ARG A 75 -7.02 0.40 -0.54
C ARG A 75 -6.41 0.11 -1.90
N LEU A 76 -7.02 0.65 -2.95
CA LEU A 76 -6.53 0.60 -4.31
C LEU A 76 -7.08 1.79 -5.10
N TYR A 77 -6.42 2.11 -6.20
CA TYR A 77 -6.96 2.94 -7.27
C TYR A 77 -7.19 2.10 -8.52
N HIS A 78 -8.32 2.32 -9.19
CA HIS A 78 -8.67 1.67 -10.44
C HIS A 78 -9.10 2.70 -11.48
N ARG A 79 -8.78 2.45 -12.75
CA ARG A 79 -9.13 3.34 -13.85
C ARG A 79 -9.22 2.54 -15.14
N GLY A 80 -10.21 2.86 -15.98
CA GLY A 80 -10.27 2.33 -17.33
C GLY A 80 -9.28 3.01 -18.28
N ARG A 81 -8.71 2.26 -19.23
CA ARG A 81 -7.72 2.79 -20.17
C ARG A 81 -8.36 3.51 -21.35
N GLN A 82 -9.34 2.88 -22.00
CA GLN A 82 -9.96 3.38 -23.24
C GLN A 82 -11.46 3.67 -23.09
N GLY A 83 -12.07 3.25 -22.00
CA GLY A 83 -13.48 3.41 -21.69
C GLY A 83 -13.74 2.88 -20.29
N ASN A 84 -14.94 2.35 -20.07
CA ASN A 84 -15.24 1.66 -18.82
C ASN A 84 -14.59 0.27 -18.82
N ASP A 85 -13.63 0.08 -17.93
CA ASP A 85 -13.06 -1.24 -17.65
C ASP A 85 -13.60 -1.73 -16.31
N THR A 86 -13.61 -3.05 -16.10
CA THR A 86 -14.09 -3.67 -14.86
C THR A 86 -13.10 -4.70 -14.35
N MET A 87 -12.79 -4.61 -13.06
CA MET A 87 -12.02 -5.61 -12.32
C MET A 87 -12.74 -6.03 -11.03
N ALA A 88 -12.40 -7.22 -10.54
CA ALA A 88 -12.85 -7.76 -9.28
C ALA A 88 -11.69 -7.82 -8.29
N LEU A 89 -11.94 -7.45 -7.04
CA LEU A 89 -11.06 -7.78 -5.93
C LEU A 89 -11.51 -9.10 -5.31
N ASP A 90 -10.62 -10.09 -5.34
CA ASP A 90 -10.80 -11.38 -4.70
C ASP A 90 -9.86 -11.48 -3.48
N ILE A 91 -10.38 -11.92 -2.34
CA ILE A 91 -9.58 -12.09 -1.11
C ILE A 91 -9.91 -13.45 -0.47
N GLY A 92 -8.87 -14.15 0.01
CA GLY A 92 -9.01 -15.40 0.75
C GLY A 92 -7.72 -16.21 0.75
N ALA A 93 -7.76 -17.46 1.21
CA ALA A 93 -6.59 -18.33 1.10
C ALA A 93 -6.20 -18.56 -0.37
N PRO A 94 -4.90 -18.70 -0.70
CA PRO A 94 -4.48 -19.04 -2.06
C PRO A 94 -5.20 -20.29 -2.59
N GLY A 95 -5.79 -20.18 -3.79
CA GLY A 95 -6.59 -21.24 -4.41
C GLY A 95 -8.08 -21.25 -4.05
N SER A 96 -8.50 -20.47 -3.05
CA SER A 96 -9.91 -20.34 -2.64
C SER A 96 -10.34 -18.89 -2.36
N ALA A 97 -9.59 -17.91 -2.88
CA ALA A 97 -9.96 -16.51 -2.80
C ALA A 97 -11.33 -16.27 -3.46
N VAL A 98 -12.18 -15.49 -2.79
CA VAL A 98 -13.54 -15.20 -3.24
C VAL A 98 -13.71 -13.72 -3.56
N GLU A 99 -14.53 -13.45 -4.56
CA GLU A 99 -14.86 -12.09 -4.99
C GLU A 99 -15.49 -11.31 -3.84
N GLN A 100 -14.84 -10.21 -3.46
CA GLN A 100 -15.33 -9.27 -2.45
C GLN A 100 -16.17 -8.19 -3.10
N ARG A 101 -15.69 -7.66 -4.24
CA ARG A 101 -16.31 -6.53 -4.93
C ARG A 101 -15.82 -6.39 -6.36
N ARG A 102 -16.69 -5.87 -7.24
CA ARG A 102 -16.34 -5.38 -8.57
C ARG A 102 -16.28 -3.85 -8.62
N PHE A 103 -15.39 -3.33 -9.45
CA PHE A 103 -15.18 -1.91 -9.69
C PHE A 103 -15.22 -1.65 -11.18
N THR A 104 -15.93 -0.59 -11.58
CA THR A 104 -16.00 -0.15 -12.97
C THR A 104 -15.70 1.33 -13.01
N ASP A 105 -14.63 1.70 -13.70
CA ASP A 105 -14.21 3.09 -13.83
C ASP A 105 -13.92 3.42 -15.30
N GLY A 106 -14.23 4.66 -15.68
CA GLY A 106 -13.91 5.19 -16.99
C GLY A 106 -12.50 5.79 -17.06
N THR A 107 -12.29 6.66 -18.04
CA THR A 107 -11.00 7.29 -18.34
C THR A 107 -10.85 8.71 -17.79
N THR A 108 -11.77 9.20 -16.96
CA THR A 108 -11.75 10.60 -16.51
C THR A 108 -10.93 10.77 -15.24
N ALA A 109 -11.23 10.01 -14.19
CA ALA A 109 -10.50 10.00 -12.92
C ALA A 109 -10.05 8.58 -12.54
N TRP A 110 -9.19 8.48 -11.53
CA TRP A 110 -8.98 7.23 -10.82
C TRP A 110 -10.09 7.04 -9.80
N GLY A 111 -10.78 5.90 -9.82
CA GLY A 111 -11.64 5.46 -8.74
C GLY A 111 -10.79 5.05 -7.55
N TYR A 112 -11.09 5.59 -6.36
CA TYR A 112 -10.43 5.24 -5.11
C TYR A 112 -11.34 4.34 -4.28
N TYR A 113 -10.82 3.17 -3.89
CA TYR A 113 -11.59 2.19 -3.14
C TYR A 113 -10.83 1.71 -1.92
N THR A 114 -11.56 1.49 -0.83
CA THR A 114 -11.03 0.95 0.41
C THR A 114 -12.06 0.04 1.07
N GLY A 115 -11.60 -0.80 1.98
CA GLY A 115 -12.43 -1.63 2.81
C GLY A 115 -11.60 -2.45 3.78
N THR A 116 -12.26 -3.43 4.38
CA THR A 116 -11.65 -4.36 5.33
C THR A 116 -11.90 -5.80 4.91
N TYR A 117 -11.12 -6.70 5.49
CA TYR A 117 -11.28 -8.15 5.38
C TYR A 117 -10.87 -8.79 6.71
N THR A 118 -11.78 -9.56 7.32
CA THR A 118 -11.46 -10.32 8.54
C THR A 118 -10.97 -11.71 8.14
N VAL A 119 -9.74 -12.04 8.53
CA VAL A 119 -9.10 -13.32 8.22
C VAL A 119 -9.89 -14.46 8.89
N PRO A 120 -10.43 -15.43 8.12
CA PRO A 120 -11.19 -16.55 8.67
C PRO A 120 -10.37 -17.42 9.62
N ALA A 121 -11.06 -18.16 10.48
CA ALA A 121 -10.43 -19.16 11.35
C ALA A 121 -9.62 -20.17 10.51
N GLY A 122 -8.39 -20.47 10.95
CA GLY A 122 -7.48 -21.41 10.27
C GLY A 122 -6.73 -20.84 9.05
N GLN A 123 -7.03 -19.63 8.58
CA GLN A 123 -6.31 -19.00 7.46
C GLN A 123 -5.04 -18.29 7.96
N VAL A 124 -3.88 -18.79 7.55
CA VAL A 124 -2.56 -18.23 7.92
C VAL A 124 -1.84 -17.50 6.78
N LEU A 125 -2.42 -17.54 5.59
CA LEU A 125 -1.91 -16.90 4.39
C LEU A 125 -3.11 -16.35 3.61
N THR A 126 -3.07 -15.08 3.23
CA THR A 126 -4.16 -14.41 2.53
C THR A 126 -3.66 -13.90 1.17
N ARG A 127 -4.36 -14.30 0.11
CA ARG A 127 -4.22 -13.75 -1.24
C ARG A 127 -5.07 -12.49 -1.37
N PHE A 128 -4.47 -11.44 -1.89
CA PHE A 128 -5.14 -10.23 -2.37
C PHE A 128 -4.97 -10.18 -3.89
N ALA A 129 -6.05 -10.39 -4.64
CA ALA A 129 -6.02 -10.60 -6.08
C ALA A 129 -6.95 -9.65 -6.83
N PHE A 130 -6.45 -9.05 -7.91
CA PHE A 130 -7.19 -8.17 -8.80
C PHE A 130 -7.38 -8.91 -10.11
N ARG A 131 -8.61 -9.33 -10.38
CA ARG A 131 -8.93 -10.13 -11.56
C ARG A 131 -9.63 -9.25 -12.58
N SER A 132 -9.11 -9.22 -13.80
CA SER A 132 -9.79 -8.53 -14.88
C SER A 132 -11.11 -9.20 -15.20
N ILE A 133 -12.18 -8.42 -15.34
CA ILE A 133 -13.50 -8.88 -15.76
C ILE A 133 -13.80 -8.45 -17.20
N SER A 134 -13.55 -7.18 -17.53
CA SER A 134 -13.73 -6.66 -18.88
C SER A 134 -12.87 -5.43 -19.14
N ALA A 135 -12.52 -5.20 -20.40
CA ALA A 135 -11.95 -3.95 -20.86
C ALA A 135 -12.69 -3.40 -22.09
N ALA A 136 -12.83 -2.07 -22.15
CA ALA A 136 -13.33 -1.35 -23.30
C ALA A 136 -12.30 -1.33 -24.45
N GLY A 137 -12.74 -1.02 -25.67
CA GLY A 137 -11.85 -0.94 -26.85
C GLY A 137 -11.70 -2.24 -27.64
N GLY A 138 -12.41 -3.31 -27.26
CA GLY A 138 -12.54 -4.54 -28.05
C GLY A 138 -11.37 -5.52 -27.94
N ASN A 139 -10.23 -5.11 -27.37
CA ASN A 139 -9.12 -5.99 -27.03
C ASN A 139 -9.06 -6.21 -25.51
N GLN A 140 -9.37 -7.43 -25.06
CA GLN A 140 -9.33 -7.77 -23.63
C GLN A 140 -7.91 -7.91 -23.06
N GLY A 141 -6.87 -7.82 -23.88
CA GLY A 141 -5.46 -7.74 -23.45
C GLY A 141 -4.95 -6.30 -23.28
N ILE A 142 -5.86 -5.33 -23.17
CA ILE A 142 -5.57 -3.90 -23.02
C ILE A 142 -6.61 -3.34 -22.06
N GLY A 143 -6.20 -2.70 -20.96
CA GLY A 143 -7.11 -2.05 -20.00
C GLY A 143 -6.91 -2.48 -18.56
N ASN A 144 -7.77 -1.92 -17.69
CA ASN A 144 -7.73 -2.01 -16.24
C ASN A 144 -6.39 -1.52 -15.65
N PHE A 145 -6.28 -0.23 -15.42
CA PHE A 145 -5.16 0.34 -14.68
C PHE A 145 -5.36 0.22 -13.18
N LEU A 146 -4.28 -0.11 -12.48
CA LEU A 146 -4.22 -0.30 -11.04
C LEU A 146 -3.05 0.47 -10.43
N ASP A 147 -3.32 1.15 -9.31
CA ASP A 147 -2.30 1.92 -8.59
C ASP A 147 -2.61 2.02 -7.09
N GLY A 148 -1.63 2.46 -6.29
CA GLY A 148 -1.77 2.83 -4.89
C GLY A 148 -2.35 1.72 -4.00
N ILE A 149 -2.04 0.47 -4.35
CA ILE A 149 -2.49 -0.71 -3.62
C ILE A 149 -1.83 -0.76 -2.24
N PHE A 150 -2.65 -1.00 -1.23
CA PHE A 150 -2.22 -1.33 0.12
C PHE A 150 -3.10 -2.44 0.67
N PHE A 151 -2.48 -3.37 1.39
CA PHE A 151 -3.16 -4.43 2.13
C PHE A 151 -2.34 -4.78 3.37
N GLY A 152 -2.92 -4.61 4.56
CA GLY A 152 -2.20 -4.82 5.81
C GLY A 152 -3.05 -4.55 7.04
N THR A 153 -2.44 -4.62 8.23
CA THR A 153 -3.12 -4.26 9.49
C THR A 153 -3.21 -2.74 9.65
N ALA A 154 -4.01 -2.28 10.62
CA ALA A 154 -4.01 -0.87 11.01
C ALA A 154 -2.61 -0.39 11.44
N PRO A 155 -2.31 0.92 11.34
CA PRO A 155 -1.12 1.47 11.99
C PRO A 155 -1.14 1.18 13.49
N TYR A 156 0.02 0.94 14.07
CA TYR A 156 0.21 0.73 15.50
C TYR A 156 1.49 1.44 15.91
N VAL A 157 1.34 2.61 16.54
CA VAL A 157 2.48 3.49 16.88
C VAL A 157 2.84 3.29 18.35
N GLU A 158 4.06 2.84 18.59
CA GLU A 158 4.67 2.78 19.91
C GLU A 158 5.49 4.04 20.18
N LEU A 159 5.33 4.59 21.39
CA LEU A 159 6.03 5.79 21.83
C LEU A 159 6.94 5.43 23.01
N THR A 160 8.19 5.90 22.94
CA THR A 160 9.09 5.90 24.09
C THR A 160 9.52 7.32 24.39
N LYS A 161 9.53 7.68 25.68
CA LYS A 161 9.98 8.98 26.17
C LYS A 161 11.05 8.76 27.22
N THR A 162 12.19 9.40 27.03
CA THR A 162 13.29 9.39 27.99
C THR A 162 13.63 10.82 28.38
N ALA A 163 14.15 10.99 29.60
CA ALA A 163 14.53 12.28 30.16
C ALA A 163 15.98 12.20 30.63
N VAL A 164 16.77 13.22 30.33
CA VAL A 164 18.16 13.34 30.77
C VAL A 164 18.43 14.79 31.21
N PRO A 165 19.01 15.04 32.39
CA PRO A 165 19.43 14.05 33.39
C PRO A 165 18.26 13.40 34.14
N THR A 166 18.53 12.25 34.78
CA THR A 166 17.60 11.55 35.69
C THR A 166 18.04 11.75 37.13
N GLY A 167 17.09 11.85 38.08
CA GLY A 167 17.39 11.95 39.52
C GLY A 167 16.73 13.17 40.18
N PRO A 168 17.16 13.56 41.40
CA PRO A 168 16.78 14.85 41.95
C PRO A 168 17.33 15.95 41.04
N LEU A 169 16.46 16.88 40.66
CA LEU A 169 16.79 18.02 39.81
C LEU A 169 16.73 19.29 40.67
N GLU A 170 17.61 20.23 40.39
CA GLU A 170 17.63 21.53 41.04
C GLU A 170 16.95 22.59 40.16
N VAL A 171 16.53 23.68 40.79
CA VAL A 171 15.96 24.82 40.06
C VAL A 171 17.03 25.40 39.15
N GLY A 172 16.72 25.45 37.85
CA GLY A 172 17.64 25.93 36.81
C GLY A 172 18.19 24.81 35.91
N ASP A 173 18.04 23.54 36.30
CA ASP A 173 18.43 22.42 35.45
C ASP A 173 17.61 22.37 34.16
N THR A 174 18.28 22.01 33.06
CA THR A 174 17.62 21.74 31.78
C THR A 174 17.46 20.24 31.58
N VAL A 175 16.22 19.77 31.59
CA VAL A 175 15.89 18.38 31.25
C VAL A 175 15.63 18.27 29.75
N THR A 176 16.43 17.46 29.08
CA THR A 176 16.22 17.11 27.68
C THR A 176 15.34 15.88 27.59
N TYR A 177 14.21 15.99 26.92
CA TYR A 177 13.36 14.87 26.58
C TYR A 177 13.63 14.37 25.17
N ARG A 178 13.77 13.04 25.02
CA ARG A 178 13.79 12.38 23.73
C ARG A 178 12.54 11.52 23.61
N VAL A 179 11.73 11.83 22.60
CA VAL A 179 10.54 11.07 22.22
C VAL A 179 10.86 10.33 20.93
N THR A 180 10.64 9.02 20.91
CA THR A 180 10.73 8.18 19.71
C THR A 180 9.36 7.61 19.42
N ALA A 181 8.89 7.74 18.18
CA ALA A 181 7.68 7.11 17.68
C ALA A 181 8.06 6.06 16.63
N LYS A 182 7.54 4.84 16.79
CA LYS A 182 7.75 3.74 15.84
C LYS A 182 6.41 3.13 15.45
N ASN A 183 6.12 3.07 14.14
CA ASN A 183 4.95 2.36 13.65
C ASN A 183 5.31 0.90 13.41
N GLU A 184 4.78 0.01 14.24
CA GLU A 184 4.89 -1.45 14.16
C GLU A 184 3.67 -2.07 13.45
N GLY A 185 2.69 -1.25 13.05
CA GLY A 185 1.52 -1.68 12.28
C GLY A 185 1.80 -1.82 10.78
N GLY A 186 0.85 -2.40 10.06
CA GLY A 186 0.97 -2.63 8.62
C GLY A 186 0.72 -1.37 7.79
N GLY A 187 -0.23 -0.53 8.21
CA GLY A 187 -0.62 0.71 7.53
C GLY A 187 0.21 1.92 7.95
N ALA A 188 0.26 2.94 7.10
CA ALA A 188 0.86 4.23 7.45
C ALA A 188 0.03 4.91 8.55
N ALA A 189 0.71 5.46 9.57
CA ALA A 189 0.09 6.31 10.58
C ALA A 189 -0.08 7.73 10.05
N GLU A 190 -1.04 7.91 9.13
CA GLU A 190 -1.31 9.20 8.50
C GLU A 190 -1.80 10.23 9.53
N SER A 191 -1.34 11.48 9.39
CA SER A 191 -1.72 12.61 10.27
C SER A 191 -1.49 12.38 11.77
N LEU A 192 -0.41 11.67 12.13
CA LEU A 192 -0.04 11.44 13.53
C LEU A 192 0.19 12.77 14.27
N VAL A 193 -0.55 12.96 15.37
CA VAL A 193 -0.35 14.07 16.31
C VAL A 193 0.16 13.51 17.64
N LEU A 194 1.30 14.03 18.10
CA LEU A 194 1.87 13.69 19.40
C LEU A 194 1.74 14.89 20.34
N THR A 195 1.11 14.67 21.49
CA THR A 195 0.95 15.68 22.54
C THR A 195 1.69 15.24 23.78
N ASP A 196 2.43 16.16 24.38
CA ASP A 196 3.19 15.93 25.60
C ASP A 196 3.00 17.10 26.54
N VAL A 197 2.62 16.82 27.79
CA VAL A 197 2.34 17.84 28.79
C VAL A 197 3.64 18.23 29.48
N ILE A 198 3.90 19.54 29.57
CA ILE A 198 5.05 20.06 30.30
C ILE A 198 4.87 19.76 31.80
N PRO A 199 5.79 19.01 32.45
CA PRO A 199 5.65 18.66 33.86
C PRO A 199 5.60 19.90 34.76
N GLN A 200 4.84 19.81 35.86
CA GLN A 200 4.79 20.87 36.87
C GLN A 200 6.19 21.21 37.39
N GLY A 201 6.47 22.50 37.59
CA GLY A 201 7.78 22.97 38.06
C GLY A 201 8.83 23.10 36.95
N THR A 202 8.48 22.76 35.71
CA THR A 202 9.33 22.99 34.53
C THR A 202 8.67 23.99 33.59
N THR A 203 9.48 24.60 32.72
CA THR A 203 8.98 25.40 31.60
C THR A 203 9.60 24.88 30.31
N TYR A 204 8.84 24.94 29.21
CA TYR A 204 9.40 24.62 27.91
C TYR A 204 10.45 25.66 27.53
N LEU A 205 11.64 25.22 27.14
CA LEU A 205 12.68 26.10 26.61
C LEU A 205 12.38 26.37 25.12
N PRO A 206 11.98 27.60 24.71
CA PRO A 206 11.64 27.88 23.31
C PRO A 206 12.79 27.55 22.36
N GLY A 207 12.46 26.92 21.21
CA GLY A 207 13.46 26.52 20.21
C GLY A 207 14.26 25.25 20.56
N SER A 208 13.97 24.58 21.68
CA SER A 208 14.64 23.32 22.06
C SER A 208 14.13 22.09 21.31
N LEU A 209 12.95 22.17 20.69
CA LEU A 209 12.38 21.06 19.91
C LEU A 209 13.10 20.94 18.57
N ARG A 210 13.57 19.72 18.27
CA ARG A 210 14.14 19.36 16.98
C ARG A 210 13.85 17.91 16.64
N VAL A 211 13.72 17.62 15.35
CA VAL A 211 13.72 16.25 14.84
C VAL A 211 15.16 15.77 14.83
N VAL A 212 15.43 14.63 15.49
CA VAL A 212 16.79 14.07 15.58
C VAL A 212 17.01 12.98 14.53
N ASP A 213 15.96 12.21 14.22
CA ASP A 213 15.92 11.17 13.21
C ASP A 213 14.47 10.98 12.76
N GLY A 214 14.25 10.66 11.48
CA GLY A 214 12.93 10.60 10.85
C GLY A 214 13.01 10.54 9.32
N PRO A 215 11.89 10.24 8.64
CA PRO A 215 11.81 10.21 7.17
C PRO A 215 12.04 11.57 6.52
#